data_AF-A0A495L0V9-F1
#
_entry.id   AF-A0A495L0V9-F1
#
_cell.length_a   1.000
_cell.length_b   1.000
_cell.length_c   1.000
_cell.angle_alpha   90.00
_cell.angle_beta   90.00
_cell.angle_gamma   90.00
#
_symmetry.space_group_name_H-M   'P 1'
#
loop_
_entity.id
_entity.type
_entity.pdbx_description
1 polymer ?
#
loop_
_entity_poly.entity_id
_entity_poly.type
_entity_poly.pdbx_seq_one_letter_code
_entity_poly.pdbx_strand_id
1 'polypeptide(L)'
;MNDDVTIRLSQDQALVLSDWLDRAEGGPALDAAIDDRAVWSALHTISGTLDTSLPGIFAADYAGRLAAARERLIETLGDGP
;
A
#
# COMPACT_ATOMS: atom_id res chain seq x y z
N MET A 1 -25.08 -14.10 -1.46
CA MET A 1 -24.72 -12.80 -0.90
C MET A 1 -23.21 -12.74 -0.96
N ASN A 2 -22.65 -11.72 -1.61
CA ASN A 2 -21.21 -11.49 -1.53
C ASN A 2 -21.01 -10.68 -0.25
N ASP A 3 -20.44 -11.30 0.77
CA ASP A 3 -20.12 -10.60 2.01
C ASP A 3 -18.81 -9.87 1.77
N ASP A 4 -18.91 -8.61 1.33
CA ASP A 4 -17.74 -7.77 1.06
C ASP A 4 -16.96 -7.53 2.36
N VAL A 5 -15.66 -7.81 2.32
CA VAL A 5 -14.74 -7.54 3.43
C VAL A 5 -14.17 -6.12 3.25
N THR A 6 -14.45 -5.23 4.19
CA THR A 6 -13.94 -3.84 4.16
C THR A 6 -12.66 -3.69 4.99
N ILE A 7 -11.60 -3.18 4.38
CA ILE A 7 -10.36 -2.78 5.06
C ILE A 7 -10.30 -1.26 5.10
N ARG A 8 -10.06 -0.69 6.30
CA ARG A 8 -9.87 0.75 6.48
C ARG A 8 -8.41 1.06 6.71
N LEU A 9 -7.86 1.92 5.86
CA LEU A 9 -6.49 2.42 5.98
C LEU A 9 -6.52 3.89 6.37
N SER A 10 -5.60 4.31 7.23
CA SER A 10 -5.31 5.72 7.41
C SER A 10 -4.68 6.30 6.14
N GLN A 11 -4.66 7.63 6.01
CA GLN A 11 -4.01 8.28 4.87
C GLN A 11 -2.52 7.90 4.78
N ASP A 12 -1.83 7.79 5.91
CA ASP A 12 -0.43 7.39 5.97
C ASP A 12 -0.24 5.92 5.55
N GLN A 13 -1.10 5.01 6.03
CA GLN A 13 -1.06 3.60 5.64
C GLN A 13 -1.30 3.43 4.14
N ALA A 14 -2.31 4.12 3.60
CA ALA A 14 -2.65 4.08 2.19
C ALA A 14 -1.49 4.60 1.33
N LEU A 15 -0.88 5.73 1.73
CA LEU A 15 0.25 6.33 1.01
C LEU A 15 1.47 5.41 0.96
N VAL A 16 1.85 4.83 2.11
CA VAL A 16 3.02 3.95 2.20
C VAL A 16 2.79 2.62 1.46
N LEU A 17 1.60 2.05 1.57
CA LEU A 17 1.26 0.81 0.87
C LEU A 17 1.21 1.01 -0.65
N SER A 18 0.62 2.11 -1.13
CA SER A 18 0.58 2.45 -2.55
C SER A 18 1.98 2.62 -3.14
N ASP A 19 2.86 3.40 -2.47
CA ASP A 19 4.26 3.55 -2.90
C ASP A 19 5.02 2.22 -2.96
N TRP A 20 4.79 1.34 -1.98
CA TRP A 20 5.44 0.04 -1.98
C TRP A 20 4.93 -0.87 -3.09
N LEU A 21 3.60 -0.91 -3.31
CA LEU A 21 2.99 -1.71 -4.38
C LEU A 21 3.51 -1.28 -5.76
N ASP A 22 3.54 0.02 -6.05
CA ASP A 22 4.05 0.54 -7.32
C ASP A 22 5.49 0.08 -7.61
N ARG A 23 6.34 0.00 -6.57
CA ARG A 23 7.73 -0.47 -6.69
C ARG A 23 7.87 -2.00 -6.70
N ALA A 24 6.94 -2.71 -6.06
CA ALA A 24 7.02 -4.15 -5.85
C ALA A 24 6.34 -4.95 -6.96
N GLU A 25 5.26 -4.42 -7.55
CA GLU A 25 4.56 -5.04 -8.66
C GLU A 25 5.48 -5.22 -9.88
N GLY A 26 5.44 -6.41 -10.48
CA GLY A 26 6.32 -6.79 -11.59
C GLY A 26 7.78 -7.02 -11.20
N GLY A 27 8.12 -6.92 -9.90
CA GLY A 27 9.43 -7.24 -9.37
C GLY A 27 9.58 -8.74 -9.04
N PRO A 28 10.74 -9.36 -9.34
CA PRO A 28 10.95 -10.79 -9.15
C PRO A 28 10.85 -11.24 -7.68
N ALA A 29 11.05 -10.32 -6.73
CA ALA A 29 10.92 -10.62 -5.31
C ALA A 29 9.47 -10.81 -4.87
N LEU A 30 8.54 -9.98 -5.38
CA LEU A 30 7.12 -10.12 -5.07
C LEU A 30 6.54 -11.33 -5.81
N ASP A 31 6.91 -11.50 -7.08
CA ASP A 31 6.50 -12.67 -7.89
C ASP A 31 6.95 -13.99 -7.24
N ALA A 32 8.14 -14.02 -6.64
CA ALA A 32 8.63 -15.20 -5.93
C ALA A 32 7.97 -15.41 -4.55
N ALA A 33 7.48 -14.35 -3.91
CA ALA A 33 6.81 -14.42 -2.61
C ALA A 33 5.34 -14.85 -2.72
N ILE A 34 4.71 -14.63 -3.88
CA ILE A 34 3.32 -15.02 -4.14
C ILE A 34 3.31 -16.33 -4.93
N ASP A 35 3.09 -17.43 -4.22
CA ASP A 35 3.00 -18.78 -4.80
C ASP A 35 1.60 -19.11 -5.37
N ASP A 36 0.55 -18.52 -4.81
CA ASP A 36 -0.83 -18.67 -5.29
C ASP A 36 -1.28 -17.49 -6.16
N ARG A 37 -1.63 -17.80 -7.42
CA ARG A 37 -2.13 -16.81 -8.38
C ARG A 37 -3.42 -16.13 -7.93
N ALA A 38 -4.23 -16.76 -7.09
CA ALA A 38 -5.46 -16.15 -6.56
C ALA A 38 -5.19 -14.93 -5.68
N VAL A 39 -4.03 -14.86 -5.02
CA VAL A 39 -3.63 -13.72 -4.17
C VAL A 39 -3.49 -12.44 -5.00
N TRP A 40 -3.04 -12.55 -6.25
CA TRP A 40 -2.97 -11.42 -7.18
C TRP A 40 -4.32 -10.73 -7.38
N SER A 41 -5.43 -11.47 -7.32
CA SER A 41 -6.77 -10.87 -7.47
C SER A 41 -7.05 -9.83 -6.37
N ALA A 42 -6.71 -10.14 -5.12
CA ALA A 42 -6.91 -9.22 -4.02
C ALA A 42 -5.90 -8.06 -4.08
N LEU A 43 -4.63 -8.34 -4.41
CA LEU A 43 -3.60 -7.31 -4.55
C LEU A 43 -3.94 -6.30 -5.65
N HIS A 44 -4.35 -6.74 -6.83
CA HIS A 44 -4.79 -5.84 -7.90
C HIS A 44 -6.02 -5.01 -7.51
N THR A 45 -6.93 -5.58 -6.70
CA THR A 45 -8.08 -4.83 -6.18
C THR A 45 -7.63 -3.73 -5.22
N ILE A 46 -6.71 -4.03 -4.30
CA ILE A 46 -6.14 -3.05 -3.37
C ILE A 46 -5.37 -1.98 -4.14
N SER A 47 -4.48 -2.38 -5.05
CA SER A 47 -3.65 -1.51 -5.88
C SER A 47 -4.51 -0.51 -6.68
N GLY A 48 -5.48 -1.02 -7.46
CA GLY A 48 -6.39 -0.16 -8.23
C GLY A 48 -7.29 0.74 -7.36
N THR A 49 -7.64 0.31 -6.14
CA THR A 49 -8.38 1.16 -5.19
C THR A 49 -7.51 2.30 -4.67
N LEU A 50 -6.23 2.02 -4.37
CA LEU A 50 -5.29 3.02 -3.88
C LEU A 50 -4.94 4.05 -4.96
N ASP A 51 -4.69 3.60 -6.20
CA ASP A 51 -4.40 4.48 -7.35
C ASP A 51 -5.51 5.50 -7.60
N THR A 52 -6.77 5.08 -7.43
CA THR A 52 -7.94 5.95 -7.66
C THR A 52 -8.26 6.84 -6.46
N SER A 53 -7.86 6.43 -5.25
CA SER A 53 -8.22 7.11 -4.00
C SER A 53 -7.16 8.11 -3.50
N LEU A 54 -5.94 8.08 -4.05
CA LEU A 54 -4.81 8.90 -3.59
C LEU A 54 -4.36 9.92 -4.65
N PRO A 55 -5.11 11.01 -4.91
CA PRO A 55 -4.65 12.07 -5.84
C PRO A 55 -3.37 12.78 -5.36
N GLY A 56 -3.01 12.63 -4.08
CA GLY A 56 -1.81 13.22 -3.47
C GLY A 56 -0.49 12.61 -3.94
N ILE A 57 -0.49 11.50 -4.68
CA ILE A 57 0.74 10.91 -5.24
C ILE A 57 1.42 11.78 -6.31
N PHE A 58 0.66 12.70 -6.93
CA PHE A 58 1.15 13.63 -7.93
C PHE A 58 1.62 14.98 -7.35
N ALA A 59 1.60 15.14 -6.02
CA ALA A 59 1.98 16.39 -5.38
C ALA A 59 3.51 16.60 -5.44
N ALA A 60 3.95 17.85 -5.66
CA ALA A 60 5.38 18.18 -5.72
C ALA A 60 6.14 17.85 -4.41
N ASP A 61 5.43 17.77 -3.28
CA ASP A 61 5.95 17.41 -1.96
C ASP A 61 5.72 15.92 -1.61
N TYR A 62 5.37 15.07 -2.58
CA TYR A 62 5.07 13.65 -2.38
C TYR A 62 6.15 12.92 -1.57
N ALA A 63 7.42 13.08 -1.93
CA ALA A 63 8.52 12.43 -1.24
C ALA A 63 8.60 12.81 0.25
N GLY A 64 8.36 14.09 0.57
CA GLY A 64 8.33 14.56 1.96
C GLY A 64 7.14 14.02 2.73
N ARG A 65 5.96 13.95 2.10
CA ARG A 65 4.76 13.36 2.71
C ARG A 65 4.93 11.87 2.99
N LEU A 66 5.51 11.14 2.04
CA LEU A 66 5.77 9.71 2.18
C LEU A 66 6.76 9.43 3.32
N ALA A 67 7.85 10.21 3.42
CA ALA A 67 8.81 10.07 4.51
C ALA A 67 8.17 10.32 5.88
N ALA A 68 7.43 11.42 6.03
CA ALA A 68 6.76 11.76 7.27
C ALA A 68 5.65 10.74 7.64
N ALA A 69 4.94 10.19 6.65
CA ALA A 69 3.97 9.12 6.87
C ALA A 69 4.65 7.85 7.39
N ARG A 70 5.79 7.45 6.82
CA ARG A 70 6.57 6.29 7.30
C ARG A 70 7.02 6.49 8.73
N GLU A 71 7.57 7.65 9.06
CA GLU A 71 8.02 7.98 10.43
C GLU A 71 6.86 7.86 11.43
N ARG A 72 5.71 8.49 11.16
CA ARG A 72 4.53 8.40 12.03
C ARG A 72 4.02 6.97 12.21
N LEU A 73 4.02 6.17 11.15
CA LEU A 73 3.58 4.77 11.23
C LEU A 73 4.54 3.92 12.05
N ILE A 74 5.86 4.11 11.88
CA ILE A 74 6.87 3.42 12.68
C ILE A 74 6.73 3.80 14.16
N GLU A 75 6.58 5.09 14.47
CA GLU A 75 6.31 5.56 15.83
C GLU A 75 5.04 4.93 16.43
N THR A 76 4.00 4.77 15.62
CA THR A 76 2.72 4.16 16.05
C THR A 76 2.84 2.66 16.32
N LEU A 77 3.69 1.96 15.58
CA LEU A 77 3.99 0.54 15.82
C LEU A 77 4.86 0.35 17.09
N GLY A 78 5.50 1.43 17.58
CA GLY A 78 6.50 1.41 18.64
C GLY A 78 7.82 0.79 18.17
N ASP A 79 8.82 0.77 19.05
CA ASP A 79 9.98 -0.14 18.91
C ASP A 79 9.48 -1.59 19.09
N GLY A 80 8.78 -2.13 18.08
CA GLY A 80 8.36 -3.53 18.00
C GLY A 80 9.43 -4.38 17.31
N PRO A 81 9.53 -5.67 17.67
CA PRO A 81 10.75 -6.48 17.87
C PRO A 81 11.76 -6.55 16.72
#